data_AF-A0AAN6I4E4-F1
#
_entry.id   AF-A0AAN6I4E4-F1
#
_cell.length_a   1.000
_cell.length_b   1.000
_cell.length_c   1.000
_cell.angle_alpha   90.00
_cell.angle_beta   90.00
_cell.angle_gamma   90.00
#
_symmetry.space_group_name_H-M   'P 1'
#
loop_
_entity.id
_entity.type
_entity.pdbx_description
1 polymer ?
#
loop_
_entity_poly.entity_id
_entity_poly.type
_entity_poly.pdbx_seq_one_letter_code
_entity_poly.pdbx_strand_id
1 'polypeptide(L)'
;MSVSVAQDYVDEGVSFDSFDLDARLIQAINKLGFEHPTLIQTQTIKLSLEERKDIIARASTGSGKTAAYCIPIVQSILASGSDSEGVKALVLVPTKELSKQVAEFLGQLTVFCGRYARVLNLNDNVSDQVQLQLLTEGREIYVSTPAKLISVLEKNKSVQLTNLRFLVIDEVDLIVSYGYKDDLDKLGEYLSMKTNTQTFLMSATLNEEVTELKTKFCNKPAVLKLEDVDSDKKKLVQYYIKTSELDKFLLIYVILKLGLIKGKILLFVNELDRGYKLKLFLQNFGIKSCLLNSELPVNSRLHIVEEFNKNVYNLLIATDESNQEGQSNDFGVSRGVDFRNVACVLNFDLPVSSKTYVHRIGRTARGGKSGMALSFVVAAKEWGKHKASSLASAKKDEKVLARIERSQSKLGYELKPYQFNMKQVEAFRYRMEDSFRSVTRAAVRDARLREIKQELMASEKLKRHFEENPQDLVTLRHDKDLASVRADAHLKRVPSYLLPEGARPEEKKVGFVPFNKVRKGRGKKRGKKVDVLKGVGKRRKT
;
A
#
# COMPACT_ATOMS: atom_id res chain seq x y z
N MET A 1 -13.64 4.22 -13.97
CA MET A 1 -13.77 4.75 -12.60
C MET A 1 -13.00 6.05 -12.55
N SER A 2 -13.68 7.20 -12.62
CA SER A 2 -13.06 8.51 -12.53
C SER A 2 -12.57 8.72 -11.09
N VAL A 3 -11.26 8.84 -10.91
CA VAL A 3 -10.71 9.39 -9.68
C VAL A 3 -10.95 10.89 -9.77
N SER A 4 -11.94 11.41 -9.04
CA SER A 4 -12.17 12.85 -8.99
C SER A 4 -10.92 13.52 -8.41
N VAL A 5 -10.30 14.41 -9.17
CA VAL A 5 -9.26 15.29 -8.64
C VAL A 5 -9.91 16.13 -7.54
N ALA A 6 -9.22 16.35 -6.42
CA ALA A 6 -9.74 17.28 -5.42
C ALA A 6 -9.85 18.68 -6.05
N GLN A 7 -11.00 19.33 -5.85
CA GLN A 7 -11.35 20.63 -6.46
C GLN A 7 -10.29 21.70 -6.17
N ASP A 8 -9.57 21.56 -5.06
CA ASP A 8 -8.50 22.45 -4.63
C ASP A 8 -7.29 22.48 -5.58
N TYR A 9 -7.09 21.45 -6.42
CA TYR A 9 -6.03 21.44 -7.43
C TYR A 9 -6.46 21.99 -8.77
N VAL A 10 -7.75 22.27 -8.97
CA VAL A 10 -8.31 22.71 -10.25
C VAL A 10 -7.97 24.18 -10.48
N ASP A 11 -7.49 24.49 -11.67
CA ASP A 11 -7.21 25.85 -12.12
C ASP A 11 -8.45 26.36 -12.87
N GLU A 12 -9.46 26.81 -12.12
CA GLU A 12 -10.74 27.30 -12.68
C GLU A 12 -10.58 28.50 -13.63
N GLY A 13 -9.43 29.19 -13.58
CA GLY A 13 -9.12 30.31 -14.46
C GLY A 13 -8.63 29.90 -15.86
N VAL A 14 -8.42 28.61 -16.12
CA VAL A 14 -7.83 28.10 -17.37
C VAL A 14 -8.74 27.02 -17.97
N SER A 15 -8.87 27.02 -19.30
CA SER A 15 -9.51 25.93 -20.05
C SER A 15 -8.47 25.14 -20.84
N PHE A 16 -8.72 23.85 -21.07
CA PHE A 16 -7.92 23.03 -21.98
C PHE A 16 -7.86 23.60 -23.41
N ASP A 17 -8.89 24.33 -23.85
CA ASP A 17 -8.91 24.99 -25.16
C ASP A 17 -7.80 26.05 -25.30
N SER A 18 -7.27 26.58 -24.19
CA SER A 18 -6.22 27.61 -24.22
C SER A 18 -4.84 27.10 -24.61
N PHE A 19 -4.62 25.77 -24.64
CA PHE A 19 -3.33 25.16 -24.96
C PHE A 19 -3.18 24.77 -26.45
N ASP A 20 -4.11 25.16 -27.32
CA ASP A 20 -4.11 24.85 -28.76
C ASP A 20 -3.92 23.34 -29.06
N LEU A 21 -4.67 22.50 -28.33
CA LEU A 21 -4.62 21.05 -28.46
C LEU A 21 -5.40 20.57 -29.69
N ASP A 22 -4.99 19.44 -30.26
CA ASP A 22 -5.71 18.79 -31.35
C ASP A 22 -7.16 18.47 -30.93
N ALA A 23 -8.11 18.75 -31.81
CA ALA A 23 -9.54 18.58 -31.52
C ALA A 23 -9.90 17.15 -31.05
N ARG A 24 -9.19 16.13 -31.53
CA ARG A 24 -9.39 14.72 -31.11
C ARG A 24 -8.96 14.50 -29.67
N LEU A 25 -7.90 15.19 -29.23
CA LEU A 25 -7.40 15.14 -27.87
C LEU A 25 -8.35 15.89 -26.93
N ILE A 26 -8.84 17.08 -27.32
CA ILE A 26 -9.86 17.83 -26.57
C ILE A 26 -11.13 16.98 -26.40
N GLN A 27 -11.57 16.30 -27.46
CA GLN A 27 -12.73 15.42 -27.40
C GLN A 27 -12.54 14.27 -26.39
N ALA A 28 -11.33 13.71 -26.30
CA ALA A 28 -11.01 12.67 -25.32
C ALA A 28 -11.00 13.21 -23.87
N ILE A 29 -10.42 14.40 -23.67
CA ILE A 29 -10.38 15.11 -22.38
C ILE A 29 -11.81 15.39 -21.88
N ASN A 30 -12.69 15.89 -22.74
CA ASN A 30 -14.10 16.15 -22.41
C ASN A 30 -14.85 14.85 -22.08
N LYS A 31 -14.59 13.76 -22.83
CA LYS A 31 -15.18 12.43 -22.55
C LYS A 31 -14.72 11.84 -21.21
N LEU A 32 -13.51 12.16 -20.77
CA LEU A 32 -12.99 11.79 -19.44
C LEU A 32 -13.62 12.61 -18.30
N GLY A 33 -14.36 13.67 -18.62
CA GLY A 33 -15.00 14.57 -17.65
C GLY A 33 -14.03 15.57 -17.03
N PHE A 34 -12.96 15.93 -17.73
CA PHE A 34 -12.02 16.97 -17.29
C PHE A 34 -12.49 18.32 -17.80
N GLU A 35 -13.19 19.09 -16.96
CA GLU A 35 -13.68 20.42 -17.31
C GLU A 35 -12.55 21.47 -17.31
N HIS A 36 -11.68 21.42 -16.30
CA HIS A 36 -10.57 22.35 -16.11
C HIS A 36 -9.27 21.60 -15.82
N PRO A 37 -8.11 22.11 -16.28
CA PRO A 37 -6.82 21.56 -15.92
C PRO A 37 -6.53 21.77 -14.44
N THR A 38 -5.70 20.91 -13.87
CA THR A 38 -5.13 21.15 -12.54
C THR A 38 -3.93 22.09 -12.62
N LEU A 39 -3.56 22.72 -11.49
CA LEU A 39 -2.39 23.60 -11.42
C LEU A 39 -1.11 22.94 -11.98
N ILE A 40 -0.90 21.64 -11.72
CA ILE A 40 0.25 20.92 -12.28
C ILE A 40 0.11 20.73 -13.80
N GLN A 41 -1.09 20.45 -14.28
CA GLN A 41 -1.37 20.28 -15.70
C GLN A 41 -1.16 21.61 -16.43
N THR A 42 -1.72 22.72 -15.95
CA THR A 42 -1.54 24.05 -16.56
C THR A 42 -0.06 24.39 -16.75
N GLN A 43 0.74 24.27 -15.70
CA GLN A 43 2.16 24.62 -15.74
C GLN A 43 2.96 23.64 -16.60
N THR A 44 2.70 22.35 -16.46
CA THR A 44 3.46 21.30 -17.15
C THR A 44 3.16 21.29 -18.65
N ILE A 45 1.89 21.45 -19.05
CA ILE A 45 1.49 21.47 -20.46
C ILE A 45 2.15 22.66 -21.18
N LYS A 46 2.11 23.86 -20.58
CA LYS A 46 2.77 25.06 -21.15
C LYS A 46 4.28 24.88 -21.29
N LEU A 47 4.96 24.48 -20.20
CA LEU A 47 6.41 24.28 -20.21
C LEU A 47 6.85 23.21 -21.21
N SER A 48 6.04 22.16 -21.39
CA SER A 48 6.35 21.07 -22.30
C SER A 48 6.11 21.43 -23.77
N LEU A 49 4.95 22.01 -24.10
CA LEU A 49 4.55 22.28 -25.49
C LEU A 49 5.15 23.57 -26.04
N GLU A 50 5.10 24.66 -25.27
CA GLU A 50 5.52 25.99 -25.72
C GLU A 50 7.04 26.18 -25.57
N GLU A 51 7.57 25.88 -24.38
CA GLU A 51 8.98 26.12 -24.07
C GLU A 51 9.90 24.91 -24.36
N ARG A 52 9.31 23.73 -24.61
CA ARG A 52 10.03 22.47 -24.83
C ARG A 52 11.05 22.12 -23.76
N LYS A 53 10.80 22.47 -22.50
CA LYS A 53 11.71 22.21 -21.38
C LYS A 53 11.51 20.81 -20.80
N ASP A 54 12.59 20.24 -20.25
CA ASP A 54 12.49 19.13 -19.32
C ASP A 54 11.81 19.59 -18.03
N ILE A 55 11.09 18.69 -17.37
CA ILE A 55 10.23 19.05 -16.24
C ILE A 55 10.51 18.12 -15.07
N ILE A 56 10.81 18.72 -13.92
CA ILE A 56 10.85 18.04 -12.63
C ILE A 56 9.70 18.59 -11.81
N ALA A 57 8.70 17.76 -11.54
CA ALA A 57 7.52 18.17 -10.81
C ALA A 57 7.43 17.45 -9.48
N ARG A 58 7.39 18.25 -8.41
CA ARG A 58 7.02 17.79 -7.07
C ARG A 58 5.53 17.99 -6.87
N ALA A 59 4.77 16.90 -6.85
CA ALA A 59 3.34 16.94 -6.57
C ALA A 59 2.84 15.63 -5.92
N SER A 60 1.86 15.75 -5.04
CA SER A 60 1.23 14.64 -4.33
C SER A 60 0.40 13.74 -5.25
N THR A 61 0.10 12.52 -4.81
CA THR A 61 -0.77 11.60 -5.56
C THR A 61 -2.19 12.17 -5.62
N GLY A 62 -2.82 12.09 -6.79
CA GLY A 62 -4.15 12.66 -7.03
C GLY A 62 -4.17 14.12 -7.50
N SER A 63 -3.02 14.79 -7.60
CA SER A 63 -2.90 16.15 -8.16
C SER A 63 -3.06 16.23 -9.69
N GLY A 64 -3.19 15.08 -10.37
CA GLY A 64 -3.35 15.02 -11.82
C GLY A 64 -2.04 14.88 -12.62
N LYS A 65 -0.94 14.44 -12.00
CA LYS A 65 0.39 14.23 -12.62
C LYS A 65 0.34 13.42 -13.92
N THR A 66 -0.44 12.34 -13.95
CA THR A 66 -0.53 11.47 -15.13
C THR A 66 -0.99 12.22 -16.38
N ALA A 67 -2.09 12.98 -16.28
CA ALA A 67 -2.57 13.80 -17.39
C ALA A 67 -1.57 14.90 -17.77
N ALA A 68 -0.84 15.45 -16.79
CA ALA A 68 0.12 16.52 -17.00
C ALA A 68 1.25 16.14 -17.97
N TYR A 69 1.73 14.89 -17.96
CA TYR A 69 2.70 14.40 -18.97
C TYR A 69 2.04 13.69 -20.15
N CYS A 70 0.90 13.00 -19.97
CA CYS A 70 0.26 12.27 -21.07
C CYS A 70 -0.29 13.19 -22.17
N ILE A 71 -0.91 14.32 -21.79
CA ILE A 71 -1.49 15.28 -22.74
C ILE A 71 -0.44 15.83 -23.70
N PRO A 72 0.70 16.41 -23.25
CA PRO A 72 1.69 16.95 -24.17
C PRO A 72 2.36 15.86 -25.03
N ILE A 73 2.55 14.65 -24.51
CA ILE A 73 3.06 13.51 -25.27
C ILE A 73 2.14 13.18 -26.45
N VAL A 74 0.83 13.01 -26.19
CA VAL A 74 -0.13 12.67 -27.24
C VAL A 74 -0.25 13.83 -28.25
N GLN A 75 -0.31 15.07 -27.78
CA GLN A 75 -0.34 16.25 -28.64
C GLN A 75 0.86 16.30 -29.60
N SER A 76 2.06 16.09 -29.08
CA SER A 76 3.28 16.10 -29.91
C SER A 76 3.32 14.96 -30.93
N ILE A 77 2.83 13.77 -30.56
CA ILE A 77 2.70 12.64 -31.49
C ILE A 77 1.73 12.98 -32.63
N LEU A 78 0.60 13.63 -32.33
CA LEU A 78 -0.39 14.04 -33.34
C LEU A 78 0.14 15.13 -34.27
N ALA A 79 0.82 16.14 -33.72
CA ALA A 79 1.41 17.23 -34.50
C ALA A 79 2.51 16.75 -35.47
N SER A 80 3.13 15.61 -35.18
CA SER A 80 4.24 15.07 -35.98
C SER A 80 3.80 14.17 -37.14
N GLY A 81 2.51 13.86 -37.24
CA GLY A 81 1.97 12.97 -38.26
C GLY A 81 2.49 11.52 -38.19
N SER A 82 2.21 10.78 -39.27
CA SER A 82 2.55 9.36 -39.43
C SER A 82 4.00 9.13 -39.90
N ASP A 83 4.77 10.20 -40.12
CA ASP A 83 5.98 10.18 -40.96
C ASP A 83 7.21 9.52 -40.32
N SER A 84 7.10 9.07 -39.05
CA SER A 84 8.17 8.33 -38.39
C SER A 84 7.60 7.15 -37.59
N GLU A 85 7.82 5.94 -38.07
CA GLU A 85 7.52 4.71 -37.35
C GLU A 85 8.49 4.53 -36.15
N GLY A 86 8.04 3.81 -35.13
CA GLY A 86 8.84 3.48 -33.94
C GLY A 86 8.41 4.19 -32.66
N VAL A 87 9.14 3.90 -31.59
CA VAL A 87 8.81 4.35 -30.23
C VAL A 87 9.11 5.83 -30.07
N LYS A 88 8.08 6.64 -29.80
CA LYS A 88 8.16 8.10 -29.62
C LYS A 88 8.16 8.50 -28.14
N ALA A 89 7.50 7.72 -27.29
CA ALA A 89 7.41 8.00 -25.86
C ALA A 89 7.60 6.74 -25.01
N LEU A 90 8.32 6.89 -23.90
CA LEU A 90 8.53 5.86 -22.90
C LEU A 90 8.08 6.37 -21.54
N VAL A 91 7.16 5.65 -20.90
CA VAL A 91 6.66 5.95 -19.55
C VAL A 91 7.07 4.86 -18.58
N LEU A 92 7.96 5.21 -17.66
CA LEU A 92 8.47 4.35 -16.61
C LEU A 92 7.73 4.60 -15.31
N VAL A 93 7.26 3.52 -14.71
CA VAL A 93 6.52 3.54 -13.44
C VAL A 93 7.06 2.46 -12.49
N PRO A 94 6.89 2.60 -11.17
CA PRO A 94 7.43 1.66 -10.18
C PRO A 94 6.74 0.29 -10.14
N THR A 95 5.45 0.18 -10.52
CA THR A 95 4.70 -1.08 -10.35
C THR A 95 4.02 -1.52 -11.63
N LYS A 96 3.75 -2.82 -11.74
CA LYS A 96 2.95 -3.38 -12.83
C LYS A 96 1.52 -2.83 -12.79
N GLU A 97 0.97 -2.65 -11.59
CA GLU A 97 -0.38 -2.12 -11.37
C GLU A 97 -0.48 -0.67 -11.84
N LEU A 98 0.51 0.18 -11.51
CA LEU A 98 0.54 1.55 -12.00
C LEU A 98 0.77 1.60 -13.51
N SER A 99 1.55 0.67 -14.07
CA SER A 99 1.74 0.62 -15.53
C SER A 99 0.44 0.35 -16.27
N LYS A 100 -0.39 -0.55 -15.71
CA LYS A 100 -1.72 -0.83 -16.23
C LYS A 100 -2.63 0.39 -16.11
N GLN A 101 -2.61 1.09 -14.97
CA GLN A 101 -3.41 2.31 -14.78
C GLN A 101 -3.04 3.43 -15.77
N VAL A 102 -1.74 3.66 -15.98
CA VAL A 102 -1.27 4.66 -16.94
C VAL A 102 -1.56 4.26 -18.37
N ALA A 103 -1.40 2.97 -18.73
CA ALA A 103 -1.75 2.47 -20.06
C ALA A 103 -3.25 2.54 -20.34
N GLU A 104 -4.11 2.20 -19.37
CA GLU A 104 -5.56 2.36 -19.47
C GLU A 104 -5.95 3.84 -19.64
N PHE A 105 -5.32 4.74 -18.89
CA PHE A 105 -5.56 6.18 -19.02
C PHE A 105 -5.13 6.71 -20.39
N LEU A 106 -3.93 6.36 -20.86
CA LEU A 106 -3.46 6.71 -22.21
C LEU A 106 -4.39 6.14 -23.29
N GLY A 107 -4.88 4.91 -23.15
CA GLY A 107 -5.84 4.31 -24.09
C GLY A 107 -7.18 5.06 -24.13
N GLN A 108 -7.64 5.62 -23.00
CA GLN A 108 -8.82 6.49 -22.98
C GLN A 108 -8.53 7.85 -23.62
N LEU A 109 -7.34 8.41 -23.36
CA LEU A 109 -6.90 9.69 -23.91
C LEU A 109 -6.67 9.61 -25.43
N THR A 110 -6.25 8.46 -25.95
CA THR A 110 -6.02 8.23 -27.38
C THR A 110 -7.20 7.61 -28.12
N VAL A 111 -8.38 7.48 -27.50
CA VAL A 111 -9.53 6.78 -28.09
C VAL A 111 -9.96 7.36 -29.44
N PHE A 112 -9.79 8.66 -29.66
CA PHE A 112 -10.11 9.35 -30.92
C PHE A 112 -8.91 9.54 -31.86
N CYS A 113 -7.72 9.10 -31.44
CA CYS A 113 -6.48 9.24 -32.21
C CYS A 113 -5.60 7.98 -32.22
N GLY A 114 -6.18 6.81 -31.93
CA GLY A 114 -5.47 5.54 -31.78
C GLY A 114 -4.74 5.05 -33.04
N ARG A 115 -5.02 5.62 -34.21
CA ARG A 115 -4.23 5.38 -35.43
C ARG A 115 -2.81 5.97 -35.36
N TYR A 116 -2.63 7.03 -34.57
CA TYR A 116 -1.38 7.79 -34.47
C TYR A 116 -0.64 7.55 -33.17
N ALA A 117 -1.35 7.27 -32.07
CA ALA A 117 -0.80 7.11 -30.74
C ALA A 117 -1.23 5.78 -30.13
N ARG A 118 -0.60 4.69 -30.58
CA ARG A 118 -0.84 3.35 -30.05
C ARG A 118 0.00 3.12 -28.80
N VAL A 119 -0.65 2.58 -27.77
CA VAL A 119 -0.06 2.34 -26.46
C VAL A 119 0.19 0.84 -26.28
N LEU A 120 1.35 0.48 -25.75
CA LEU A 120 1.66 -0.89 -25.34
C LEU A 120 2.20 -0.90 -23.91
N ASN A 121 1.57 -1.68 -23.04
CA ASN A 121 2.08 -1.96 -21.71
C ASN A 121 2.97 -3.20 -21.76
N LEU A 122 4.28 -3.04 -21.55
CA LEU A 122 5.22 -4.16 -21.61
C LEU A 122 5.08 -5.13 -20.43
N ASN A 123 4.40 -4.73 -19.36
CA ASN A 123 4.15 -5.57 -18.19
C ASN A 123 2.91 -6.48 -18.32
N ASP A 124 2.15 -6.38 -19.41
CA ASP A 124 0.97 -7.22 -19.61
C ASP A 124 1.37 -8.71 -19.66
N ASN A 125 0.57 -9.55 -19.00
CA ASN A 125 0.84 -10.98 -18.90
C ASN A 125 0.35 -11.71 -20.16
N VAL A 126 1.09 -11.51 -21.26
CA VAL A 126 0.88 -12.19 -22.55
C VAL A 126 2.02 -13.17 -22.80
N SER A 127 1.79 -14.16 -23.67
CA SER A 127 2.86 -15.08 -24.06
C SER A 127 3.97 -14.33 -24.81
N ASP A 128 5.21 -14.84 -24.74
CA ASP A 128 6.35 -14.23 -25.42
C ASP A 128 6.12 -14.07 -26.94
N GLN A 129 5.38 -15.00 -27.56
CA GLN A 129 5.00 -14.93 -28.96
C GLN A 129 4.08 -13.74 -29.27
N VAL A 130 3.08 -13.50 -28.41
CA VAL A 130 2.16 -12.35 -28.56
C VAL A 130 2.91 -11.05 -28.27
N GLN A 131 3.77 -11.02 -27.26
CA GLN A 131 4.61 -9.86 -26.97
C GLN A 131 5.50 -9.50 -28.17
N LEU A 132 6.14 -10.49 -28.79
CA LEU A 132 6.96 -10.30 -30.00
C LEU A 132 6.15 -9.71 -31.15
N GLN A 133 4.95 -10.24 -31.42
CA GLN A 133 4.07 -9.70 -32.46
C GLN A 133 3.72 -8.22 -32.21
N LEU A 134 3.33 -7.88 -30.97
CA LEU A 134 2.99 -6.50 -30.59
C LEU A 134 4.18 -5.55 -30.71
N LEU A 135 5.39 -6.02 -30.44
CA LEU A 135 6.63 -5.26 -30.63
C LEU A 135 6.95 -5.06 -32.11
N THR A 136 6.72 -6.08 -32.95
CA THR A 136 6.92 -6.01 -34.41
C THR A 136 5.92 -5.08 -35.09
N GLU A 137 4.67 -5.02 -34.61
CA GLU A 137 3.64 -4.08 -35.13
C GLU A 137 4.04 -2.60 -34.95
N GLY A 138 4.98 -2.32 -34.06
CA GLY A 138 5.45 -0.98 -33.72
C GLY A 138 4.37 -0.16 -33.00
N ARG A 139 4.71 0.40 -31.84
CA ARG A 139 3.79 1.29 -31.11
C ARG A 139 4.52 2.55 -30.70
N GLU A 140 3.80 3.67 -30.73
CA GLU A 140 4.40 4.97 -30.50
C GLU A 140 4.67 5.23 -29.01
N ILE A 141 3.89 4.61 -28.12
CA ILE A 141 3.99 4.81 -26.66
C ILE A 141 4.17 3.47 -25.94
N TYR A 142 5.27 3.34 -25.20
CA TYR A 142 5.50 2.22 -24.29
C TYR A 142 5.33 2.64 -22.83
N VAL A 143 4.60 1.83 -22.08
CA VAL A 143 4.47 1.94 -20.62
C VAL A 143 5.10 0.70 -19.98
N SER A 144 6.00 0.88 -19.01
CA SER A 144 6.72 -0.26 -18.43
C SER A 144 7.26 0.03 -17.03
N THR A 145 7.65 -1.03 -16.33
CA THR A 145 8.62 -0.93 -15.23
C THR A 145 10.04 -0.89 -15.82
N PRO A 146 11.03 -0.25 -15.17
CA PRO A 146 12.41 -0.21 -15.66
C PRO A 146 12.99 -1.60 -15.95
N ALA A 147 12.90 -2.53 -14.99
CA ALA A 147 13.41 -3.89 -15.14
C ALA A 147 12.81 -4.64 -16.35
N LYS A 148 11.49 -4.53 -16.56
CA LYS A 148 10.83 -5.19 -17.70
C LYS A 148 11.25 -4.56 -19.03
N LEU A 149 11.44 -3.24 -19.08
CA LEU A 149 11.92 -2.57 -20.29
C LEU A 149 13.32 -3.06 -20.66
N ILE A 150 14.25 -3.06 -19.72
CA ILE A 150 15.63 -3.52 -19.95
C ILE A 150 15.62 -4.97 -20.44
N SER A 151 14.85 -5.85 -19.80
CA SER A 151 14.71 -7.23 -20.25
C SER A 151 14.17 -7.34 -21.69
N VAL A 152 13.23 -6.49 -22.09
CA VAL A 152 12.71 -6.46 -23.46
C VAL A 152 13.75 -5.96 -24.45
N LEU A 153 14.50 -4.90 -24.12
CA LEU A 153 15.55 -4.34 -24.99
C LEU A 153 16.72 -5.32 -25.18
N GLU A 154 17.15 -5.99 -24.11
CA GLU A 154 18.24 -6.98 -24.17
C GLU A 154 17.85 -8.21 -24.99
N LYS A 155 16.60 -8.68 -24.87
CA LYS A 155 16.09 -9.85 -25.62
C LYS A 155 15.76 -9.54 -27.08
N ASN A 156 15.30 -8.32 -27.38
CA ASN A 156 14.73 -7.97 -28.68
C ASN A 156 15.48 -6.79 -29.30
N LYS A 157 16.56 -7.10 -30.02
CA LYS A 157 17.38 -6.09 -30.72
C LYS A 157 16.62 -5.31 -31.81
N SER A 158 15.44 -5.77 -32.23
CA SER A 158 14.56 -5.07 -33.16
C SER A 158 13.88 -3.85 -32.55
N VAL A 159 13.75 -3.78 -31.22
CA VAL A 159 13.15 -2.64 -30.52
C VAL A 159 14.18 -1.53 -30.39
N GLN A 160 14.09 -0.53 -31.25
CA GLN A 160 14.98 0.63 -31.22
C GLN A 160 14.27 1.84 -30.64
N LEU A 161 14.94 2.53 -29.74
CA LEU A 161 14.46 3.80 -29.16
C LEU A 161 14.95 5.02 -29.95
N THR A 162 15.31 4.85 -31.22
CA THR A 162 15.96 5.89 -32.07
C THR A 162 15.13 7.14 -32.23
N ASN A 163 13.81 6.98 -32.34
CA ASN A 163 12.85 8.06 -32.51
C ASN A 163 12.23 8.56 -31.19
N LEU A 164 12.84 8.22 -30.05
CA LEU A 164 12.33 8.61 -28.74
C LEU A 164 12.42 10.13 -28.57
N ARG A 165 11.28 10.74 -28.25
CA ARG A 165 11.14 12.18 -27.99
C ARG A 165 10.75 12.48 -26.56
N PHE A 166 10.11 11.53 -25.89
CA PHE A 166 9.65 11.70 -24.51
C PHE A 166 10.10 10.54 -23.62
N LEU A 167 10.73 10.89 -22.50
CA LEU A 167 10.99 9.98 -21.39
C LEU A 167 10.23 10.48 -20.17
N VAL A 168 9.39 9.63 -19.58
CA VAL A 168 8.73 9.92 -18.31
C VAL A 168 9.22 8.92 -17.28
N ILE A 169 9.64 9.42 -16.13
CA ILE A 169 9.89 8.63 -14.92
C ILE A 169 8.91 9.11 -13.87
N ASP A 170 7.85 8.33 -13.65
CA ASP A 170 6.78 8.65 -12.71
C ASP A 170 6.99 7.96 -11.37
N GLU A 171 6.62 8.64 -10.28
CA GLU A 171 6.88 8.22 -8.90
C GLU A 171 8.37 7.83 -8.68
N VAL A 172 9.28 8.76 -9.05
CA VAL A 172 10.75 8.56 -9.01
C VAL A 172 11.24 8.03 -7.66
N ASP A 173 10.72 8.58 -6.56
CA ASP A 173 11.07 8.16 -5.21
C ASP A 173 10.69 6.69 -4.96
N LEU A 174 9.60 6.19 -5.54
CA LEU A 174 9.22 4.78 -5.46
C LEU A 174 10.10 3.92 -6.38
N ILE A 175 10.42 4.39 -7.59
CA ILE A 175 11.29 3.66 -8.53
C ILE A 175 12.68 3.40 -7.91
N VAL A 176 13.27 4.41 -7.29
CA VAL A 176 14.56 4.26 -6.59
C VAL A 176 14.40 3.37 -5.36
N SER A 177 13.32 3.55 -4.58
CA SER A 177 13.03 2.69 -3.42
C SER A 177 12.83 1.21 -3.80
N TYR A 178 12.47 0.93 -5.05
CA TYR A 178 12.26 -0.42 -5.57
C TYR A 178 13.52 -1.09 -6.11
N GLY A 179 14.66 -0.42 -6.03
CA GLY A 179 15.93 -0.96 -6.49
C GLY A 179 16.13 -0.91 -8.01
N TYR A 180 15.31 -0.15 -8.75
CA TYR A 180 15.47 -0.01 -10.20
C TYR A 180 16.59 0.94 -10.63
N LYS A 181 17.49 1.32 -9.71
CA LYS A 181 18.59 2.24 -10.01
C LYS A 181 19.50 1.68 -11.10
N ASP A 182 19.91 0.42 -10.98
CA ASP A 182 20.78 -0.24 -11.96
C ASP A 182 20.09 -0.39 -13.32
N ASP A 183 18.78 -0.65 -13.34
CA ASP A 183 17.99 -0.73 -14.57
C ASP A 183 17.87 0.64 -15.26
N LEU A 184 17.67 1.71 -14.49
CA LEU A 184 17.73 3.08 -15.01
C LEU A 184 19.14 3.41 -15.49
N ASP A 185 20.18 2.94 -14.79
CA ASP A 185 21.54 3.22 -15.18
C ASP A 185 21.88 2.61 -16.54
N LYS A 186 21.49 1.35 -16.76
CA LYS A 186 21.53 0.67 -18.07
C LYS A 186 20.69 1.39 -19.12
N LEU A 187 19.49 1.85 -18.76
CA LEU A 187 18.64 2.61 -19.68
C LEU A 187 19.36 3.87 -20.17
N GLY A 188 20.08 4.54 -19.26
CA GLY A 188 20.94 5.67 -19.59
C GLY A 188 21.86 5.35 -20.77
N GLU A 189 22.48 4.17 -20.82
CA GLU A 189 23.36 3.76 -21.93
C GLU A 189 22.62 3.64 -23.27
N TYR A 190 21.40 3.10 -23.26
CA TYR A 190 20.53 3.02 -24.46
C TYR A 190 20.04 4.41 -24.94
N LEU A 191 19.99 5.39 -24.04
CA LEU A 191 19.49 6.75 -24.32
C LEU A 191 20.60 7.76 -24.61
N SER A 192 21.79 7.59 -24.05
CA SER A 192 22.94 8.52 -24.13
C SER A 192 23.40 8.83 -25.55
N MET A 193 22.94 8.07 -26.55
CA MET A 193 23.18 8.34 -27.97
C MET A 193 22.27 9.41 -28.60
N LYS A 194 21.35 10.05 -27.84
CA LYS A 194 20.26 10.86 -28.44
C LYS A 194 20.09 12.24 -27.79
N THR A 195 20.20 13.29 -28.60
CA THR A 195 20.32 14.69 -28.17
C THR A 195 19.00 15.47 -28.11
N ASN A 196 17.84 14.84 -28.33
CA ASN A 196 16.56 15.55 -28.49
C ASN A 196 15.36 14.91 -27.76
N THR A 197 15.60 14.29 -26.59
CA THR A 197 14.53 13.72 -25.75
C THR A 197 14.13 14.72 -24.67
N GLN A 198 12.84 15.05 -24.57
CA GLN A 198 12.27 15.78 -23.45
C GLN A 198 11.95 14.82 -22.30
N THR A 199 12.43 15.14 -21.10
CA THR A 199 12.31 14.28 -19.91
C THR A 199 11.38 14.88 -18.87
N PHE A 200 10.46 14.05 -18.34
CA PHE A 200 9.62 14.36 -17.19
C PHE A 200 10.01 13.48 -15.99
N LEU A 201 10.38 14.10 -14.87
CA LEU A 201 10.57 13.43 -13.59
C LEU A 201 9.45 13.86 -12.64
N MET A 202 8.55 12.93 -12.31
CA MET A 202 7.42 13.17 -11.42
C MET A 202 7.68 12.49 -10.08
N SER A 203 7.63 13.24 -8.97
CA SER A 203 7.92 12.69 -7.64
C SER A 203 7.11 13.38 -6.55
N ALA A 204 6.81 12.68 -5.45
CA ALA A 204 6.26 13.33 -4.26
C ALA A 204 7.32 14.13 -3.48
N THR A 205 8.61 13.79 -3.66
CA THR A 205 9.72 14.37 -2.90
C THR A 205 10.87 14.82 -3.82
N LEU A 206 11.64 15.81 -3.36
CA LEU A 206 12.89 16.22 -4.00
C LEU A 206 14.03 15.84 -3.07
N ASN A 207 14.51 14.59 -3.19
CA ASN A 207 15.65 14.06 -2.45
C ASN A 207 16.92 14.07 -3.32
N GLU A 208 18.05 13.65 -2.75
CA GLU A 208 19.33 13.52 -3.46
C GLU A 208 19.20 12.55 -4.66
N GLU A 209 18.42 11.48 -4.53
CA GLU A 209 18.18 10.50 -5.60
C GLU A 209 17.50 11.12 -6.84
N VAL A 210 16.48 11.97 -6.65
CA VAL A 210 15.86 12.73 -7.76
C VAL A 210 16.88 13.69 -8.38
N THR A 211 17.81 14.21 -7.58
CA THR A 211 18.86 15.12 -8.05
C THR A 211 19.92 14.38 -8.90
N GLU A 212 20.26 13.14 -8.54
CA GLU A 212 21.11 12.27 -9.37
C GLU A 212 20.46 11.98 -10.72
N LEU A 213 19.18 11.56 -10.73
CA LEU A 213 18.47 11.29 -11.98
C LEU A 213 18.28 12.56 -12.83
N LYS A 214 18.09 13.73 -12.20
CA LYS A 214 18.10 15.02 -12.88
C LYS A 214 19.39 15.22 -13.67
N THR A 215 20.55 14.95 -13.06
CA THR A 215 21.84 15.14 -13.75
C THR A 215 22.07 14.15 -14.87
N LYS A 216 21.43 12.97 -14.81
CA LYS A 216 21.62 11.89 -15.78
C LYS A 216 20.68 11.98 -16.98
N PHE A 217 19.42 12.35 -16.77
CA PHE A 217 18.37 12.27 -17.80
C PHE A 217 17.83 13.62 -18.26
N CYS A 218 18.09 14.72 -17.53
CA CYS A 218 17.55 16.03 -17.87
C CYS A 218 18.61 17.02 -18.33
N ASN A 219 18.22 17.93 -19.22
CA ASN A 219 18.98 19.09 -19.66
C ASN A 219 18.24 20.38 -19.27
N LYS A 220 18.81 21.16 -18.34
CA LYS A 220 18.25 22.43 -17.83
C LYS A 220 16.72 22.37 -17.51
N PRO A 221 16.28 21.44 -16.64
CA PRO A 221 14.85 21.25 -16.39
C PRO A 221 14.22 22.40 -15.59
N ALA A 222 12.96 22.70 -15.91
CA ALA A 222 12.09 23.50 -15.07
C ALA A 222 11.66 22.70 -13.84
N VAL A 223 11.78 23.30 -12.64
CA VAL A 223 11.41 22.64 -11.38
C VAL A 223 10.09 23.22 -10.88
N LEU A 224 9.03 22.44 -10.99
CA LEU A 224 7.71 22.78 -10.46
C LEU A 224 7.58 22.25 -9.04
N LYS A 225 7.33 23.16 -8.10
CA LYS A 225 7.04 22.83 -6.70
C LYS A 225 5.63 23.30 -6.40
N LEU A 226 4.66 22.40 -6.48
CA LEU A 226 3.34 22.70 -5.97
C LEU A 226 3.33 22.46 -4.48
N GLU A 227 2.93 23.50 -3.74
CA GLU A 227 2.62 23.37 -2.33
C GLU A 227 1.32 22.57 -2.23
N ASP A 228 1.28 21.58 -1.34
CA ASP A 228 0.04 20.87 -1.05
C ASP A 228 -0.99 21.91 -0.60
N VAL A 229 -2.07 22.06 -1.38
CA VAL A 229 -3.10 23.06 -1.13
C VAL A 229 -3.63 22.85 0.28
N ASP A 230 -3.70 23.94 1.07
CA ASP A 230 -4.01 23.94 2.50
C ASP A 230 -5.31 23.21 2.91
N SER A 231 -6.14 22.80 1.95
CA SER A 231 -7.40 22.10 2.15
C SER A 231 -7.24 20.66 2.65
N ASP A 232 -6.20 19.92 2.24
CA ASP A 232 -5.93 18.58 2.77
C ASP A 232 -5.41 18.64 4.22
N LYS A 233 -4.85 19.78 4.63
CA LYS A 233 -4.39 19.99 6.02
C LYS A 233 -5.52 19.97 7.05
N LYS A 234 -6.76 20.24 6.64
CA LYS A 234 -7.93 20.19 7.54
C LYS A 234 -8.60 18.81 7.62
N LYS A 235 -8.18 17.84 6.80
CA LYS A 235 -8.81 16.51 6.72
C LYS A 235 -8.13 15.45 7.58
N LEU A 236 -6.90 15.68 8.01
CA LEU A 236 -6.14 14.77 8.87
C LEU A 236 -6.23 15.20 10.34
N VAL A 237 -6.91 14.40 11.16
CA VAL A 237 -6.95 14.63 12.61
C VAL A 237 -5.88 13.80 13.29
N GLN A 238 -5.03 14.44 14.09
CA GLN A 238 -3.89 13.79 14.73
C GLN A 238 -4.07 13.77 16.26
N TYR A 239 -4.02 12.57 16.84
CA TYR A 239 -4.14 12.33 18.26
C TYR A 239 -2.90 11.67 18.83
N TYR A 240 -2.60 11.94 20.09
CA TYR A 240 -1.62 11.16 20.86
C TYR A 240 -2.17 10.76 22.23
N ILE A 241 -1.70 9.62 22.74
CA ILE A 241 -2.05 9.11 24.06
C ILE A 241 -0.77 8.83 24.83
N LYS A 242 -0.63 9.45 26.00
CA LYS A 242 0.43 9.14 26.96
C LYS A 242 0.03 7.89 27.73
N THR A 243 0.86 6.86 27.70
CA THR A 243 0.55 5.53 28.25
C THR A 243 1.81 4.81 28.74
N SER A 244 1.65 3.68 29.44
CA SER A 244 2.75 2.74 29.70
C SER A 244 2.91 1.74 28.54
N GLU A 245 4.05 1.05 28.49
CA GLU A 245 4.33 0.03 27.46
C GLU A 245 3.37 -1.17 27.50
N LEU A 246 2.95 -1.59 28.69
CA LEU A 246 1.98 -2.66 28.84
C LEU A 246 0.58 -2.18 28.43
N ASP A 247 0.20 -0.98 28.84
CA ASP A 247 -1.11 -0.42 28.53
C ASP A 247 -1.29 -0.16 27.03
N LYS A 248 -0.24 -0.01 26.22
CA LYS A 248 -0.35 -0.01 24.75
C LYS A 248 -1.08 -1.25 24.23
N PHE A 249 -0.76 -2.44 24.75
CA PHE A 249 -1.41 -3.70 24.37
C PHE A 249 -2.87 -3.75 24.82
N LEU A 250 -3.16 -3.15 25.97
CA LEU A 250 -4.53 -3.03 26.48
C LEU A 250 -5.37 -2.09 25.60
N LEU A 251 -4.84 -0.91 25.27
CA LEU A 251 -5.52 0.08 24.45
C LEU A 251 -5.76 -0.44 23.04
N ILE A 252 -4.76 -1.04 22.38
CA ILE A 252 -4.95 -1.58 21.03
C ILE A 252 -5.98 -2.70 21.01
N TYR A 253 -5.97 -3.57 22.03
CA TYR A 253 -6.96 -4.63 22.18
C TYR A 253 -8.37 -4.04 22.26
N VAL A 254 -8.60 -3.05 23.13
CA VAL A 254 -9.91 -2.43 23.30
C VAL A 254 -10.35 -1.66 22.06
N ILE A 255 -9.45 -0.86 21.45
CA ILE A 255 -9.73 -0.10 20.22
C ILE A 255 -10.24 -1.01 19.11
N LEU A 256 -9.53 -2.11 18.85
CA LEU A 256 -9.86 -3.02 17.78
C LEU A 256 -11.07 -3.90 18.10
N LYS A 257 -11.19 -4.38 19.35
CA LYS A 257 -12.24 -5.32 19.73
C LYS A 257 -13.61 -4.65 19.88
N LEU A 258 -13.64 -3.40 20.34
CA LEU A 258 -14.86 -2.60 20.41
C LEU A 258 -15.17 -1.87 19.08
N GLY A 259 -14.29 -1.98 18.08
CA GLY A 259 -14.49 -1.33 16.79
C GLY A 259 -14.58 0.19 16.87
N LEU A 260 -13.81 0.81 17.79
CA LEU A 260 -13.83 2.25 18.01
C LEU A 260 -13.38 3.04 16.79
N ILE A 261 -12.59 2.41 15.93
CA ILE A 261 -12.10 2.96 14.66
C ILE A 261 -12.71 2.14 13.54
N LYS A 262 -13.46 2.81 12.65
CA LYS A 262 -14.08 2.18 11.48
C LYS A 262 -13.16 2.29 10.26
N GLY A 263 -13.09 1.23 9.46
CA GLY A 263 -12.32 1.19 8.21
C GLY A 263 -10.95 0.54 8.36
N LYS A 264 -10.09 0.73 7.36
CA LYS A 264 -8.76 0.12 7.31
C LYS A 264 -7.78 0.83 8.23
N ILE A 265 -7.03 0.06 9.00
CA ILE A 265 -6.05 0.54 9.99
C ILE A 265 -4.65 0.08 9.55
N LEU A 266 -3.74 1.03 9.43
CA LEU A 266 -2.32 0.77 9.22
C LEU A 266 -1.58 1.04 10.53
N LEU A 267 -1.03 0.01 11.14
CA LEU A 267 -0.37 0.07 12.44
C LEU A 267 1.14 -0.01 12.27
N PHE A 268 1.88 0.96 12.82
CA PHE A 268 3.35 0.97 12.75
C PHE A 268 3.99 0.58 14.08
N VAL A 269 5.02 -0.28 13.99
CA VAL A 269 5.93 -0.66 15.08
C VAL A 269 7.37 -0.35 14.68
N ASN A 270 8.26 -0.13 15.64
CA ASN A 270 9.66 0.22 15.35
C ASN A 270 10.57 -1.00 15.19
N GLU A 271 10.24 -2.14 15.80
CA GLU A 271 11.06 -3.35 15.76
C GLU A 271 10.27 -4.52 15.18
N LEU A 272 10.96 -5.43 14.51
CA LEU A 272 10.35 -6.59 13.87
C LEU A 272 9.73 -7.57 14.88
N ASP A 273 10.49 -7.97 15.90
CA ASP A 273 10.03 -8.90 16.95
C ASP A 273 8.79 -8.35 17.67
N ARG A 274 8.71 -7.01 17.79
CA ARG A 274 7.55 -6.30 18.32
C ARG A 274 6.33 -6.44 17.41
N GLY A 275 6.52 -6.38 16.09
CA GLY A 275 5.48 -6.65 15.10
C GLY A 275 4.92 -8.07 15.19
N TYR A 276 5.78 -9.08 15.25
CA TYR A 276 5.37 -10.48 15.45
C TYR A 276 4.68 -10.69 16.79
N LYS A 277 5.20 -10.12 17.88
CA LYS A 277 4.58 -10.17 19.20
C LYS A 277 3.16 -9.59 19.17
N LEU A 278 2.98 -8.45 18.52
CA LEU A 278 1.67 -7.82 18.37
C LEU A 278 0.73 -8.66 17.49
N LYS A 279 1.22 -9.21 16.37
CA LYS A 279 0.45 -10.12 15.49
C LYS A 279 -0.08 -11.33 16.28
N LEU A 280 0.79 -12.04 17.00
CA LEU A 280 0.41 -13.20 17.82
C LEU A 280 -0.57 -12.81 18.94
N PHE A 281 -0.31 -11.69 19.62
CA PHE A 281 -1.19 -11.17 20.67
C PHE A 281 -2.61 -10.88 20.15
N LEU A 282 -2.73 -10.23 18.99
CA LEU A 282 -4.03 -9.92 18.37
C LEU A 282 -4.74 -11.18 17.86
N GLN A 283 -3.99 -12.15 17.34
CA GLN A 283 -4.52 -13.44 16.91
C GLN A 283 -5.19 -14.23 18.05
N ASN A 284 -4.64 -14.17 19.28
CA ASN A 284 -5.28 -14.77 20.46
C ASN A 284 -6.71 -14.24 20.71
N PHE A 285 -6.96 -12.97 20.38
CA PHE A 285 -8.30 -12.37 20.47
C PHE A 285 -9.17 -12.56 19.22
N GLY A 286 -8.68 -13.33 18.24
CA GLY A 286 -9.34 -13.58 16.96
C GLY A 286 -9.32 -12.38 16.01
N ILE A 287 -8.43 -11.41 16.23
CA ILE A 287 -8.27 -10.26 15.34
C ILE A 287 -7.27 -10.66 14.26
N LYS A 288 -7.73 -10.71 13.00
CA LYS A 288 -6.88 -11.01 11.86
C LYS A 288 -6.06 -9.77 11.49
N SER A 289 -4.75 -9.95 11.41
CA SER A 289 -3.80 -8.90 10.99
C SER A 289 -2.73 -9.50 10.09
N CYS A 290 -2.31 -8.75 9.08
CA CYS A 290 -1.12 -9.09 8.31
C CYS A 290 0.10 -8.30 8.85
N LEU A 291 1.32 -8.84 8.71
CA LEU A 291 2.56 -8.17 9.09
C LEU A 291 3.40 -7.95 7.84
N LEU A 292 3.62 -6.69 7.50
CA LEU A 292 4.51 -6.25 6.43
C LEU A 292 5.86 -5.89 7.04
N ASN A 293 6.89 -6.65 6.68
CA ASN A 293 8.26 -6.44 7.13
C ASN A 293 9.26 -6.65 5.99
N SER A 294 10.49 -6.19 6.19
CA SER A 294 11.59 -6.20 5.21
C SER A 294 12.21 -7.57 4.95
N GLU A 295 12.14 -8.52 5.90
CA GLU A 295 12.69 -9.87 5.73
C GLU A 295 11.91 -10.71 4.72
N LEU A 296 10.68 -10.29 4.42
CA LEU A 296 9.86 -10.93 3.40
C LEU A 296 10.37 -10.59 2.00
N PRO A 297 10.36 -11.55 1.07
CA PRO A 297 10.67 -11.28 -0.33
C PRO A 297 9.80 -10.14 -0.90
N VAL A 298 10.36 -9.37 -1.84
CA VAL A 298 9.68 -8.24 -2.49
C VAL A 298 8.29 -8.62 -3.01
N ASN A 299 8.15 -9.76 -3.68
CA ASN A 299 6.87 -10.23 -4.23
C ASN A 299 5.83 -10.48 -3.14
N SER A 300 6.23 -11.06 -2.01
CA SER A 300 5.36 -11.33 -0.87
C SER A 300 4.91 -10.02 -0.21
N ARG A 301 5.81 -9.05 -0.11
CA ARG A 301 5.47 -7.69 0.35
C ARG A 301 4.45 -7.00 -0.55
N LEU A 302 4.64 -7.06 -1.88
CA LEU A 302 3.68 -6.54 -2.85
C LEU A 302 2.32 -7.24 -2.72
N HIS A 303 2.31 -8.57 -2.58
CA HIS A 303 1.08 -9.34 -2.41
C HIS A 303 0.29 -8.93 -1.16
N ILE A 304 0.96 -8.78 -0.01
CA ILE A 304 0.34 -8.32 1.24
C ILE A 304 -0.34 -6.95 1.06
N VAL A 305 0.34 -6.03 0.36
CA VAL A 305 -0.17 -4.69 0.08
C VAL A 305 -1.39 -4.76 -0.83
N GLU A 306 -1.35 -5.60 -1.86
CA GLU A 306 -2.51 -5.84 -2.72
C GLU A 306 -3.71 -6.39 -1.95
N GLU A 307 -3.51 -7.39 -1.09
CA GLU A 307 -4.58 -7.99 -0.28
C GLU A 307 -5.21 -6.95 0.66
N PHE A 308 -4.38 -6.10 1.28
CA PHE A 308 -4.86 -4.98 2.09
C PHE A 308 -5.64 -3.96 1.24
N ASN A 309 -5.17 -3.65 0.03
CA ASN A 309 -5.86 -2.76 -0.89
C ASN A 309 -7.20 -3.33 -1.39
N LYS A 310 -7.26 -4.66 -1.58
CA LYS A 310 -8.47 -5.44 -1.94
C LYS A 310 -9.45 -5.68 -0.77
N ASN A 311 -9.14 -5.18 0.43
CA ASN A 311 -9.93 -5.35 1.67
C ASN A 311 -10.01 -6.79 2.20
N VAL A 312 -9.04 -7.66 1.85
CA VAL A 312 -8.92 -9.00 2.45
C VAL A 312 -8.58 -8.87 3.94
N TYR A 313 -7.71 -7.91 4.27
CA TYR A 313 -7.38 -7.53 5.63
C TYR A 313 -7.71 -6.07 5.86
N ASN A 314 -8.31 -5.78 7.03
CA ASN A 314 -8.60 -4.41 7.46
C ASN A 314 -7.53 -3.87 8.42
N LEU A 315 -6.61 -4.71 8.89
CA LEU A 315 -5.53 -4.34 9.80
C LEU A 315 -4.19 -4.84 9.24
N LEU A 316 -3.30 -3.91 8.95
CA LEU A 316 -1.93 -4.19 8.53
C LEU A 316 -0.95 -3.65 9.57
N ILE A 317 -0.07 -4.51 10.07
CA ILE A 317 1.04 -4.14 10.94
C ILE A 317 2.27 -3.95 10.03
N ALA A 318 2.98 -2.85 10.19
CA ALA A 318 4.13 -2.47 9.39
C ALA A 318 5.31 -2.14 10.31
N THR A 319 6.51 -2.61 9.96
CA THR A 319 7.74 -2.26 10.67
C THR A 319 8.46 -1.12 9.96
N ASP A 320 8.88 -0.11 10.74
CA ASP A 320 9.73 0.96 10.23
C ASP A 320 11.18 0.51 10.20
N GLU A 321 11.57 -0.17 9.13
CA GLU A 321 12.99 -0.32 8.84
C GLU A 321 13.43 0.81 7.91
N SER A 322 14.14 1.77 8.51
CA SER A 322 15.09 2.61 7.80
C SER A 322 16.47 2.00 8.04
N ASN A 323 17.05 1.43 6.98
CA ASN A 323 18.48 1.21 6.76
C ASN A 323 19.29 0.88 8.03
N GLN A 324 19.50 -0.42 8.30
CA GLN A 324 20.75 -0.76 8.96
C GLN A 324 21.89 -0.37 8.01
N GLU A 325 22.79 0.49 8.48
CA GLU A 325 23.98 0.93 7.76
C GLU A 325 24.75 -0.30 7.26
N GLY A 326 24.75 -0.55 5.94
CA GLY A 326 25.63 -1.55 5.32
C GLY A 326 24.97 -2.64 4.47
N GLN A 327 23.65 -2.71 4.35
CA GLN A 327 22.97 -3.56 3.35
C GLN A 327 22.13 -2.70 2.41
N SER A 328 21.99 -3.16 1.16
CA SER A 328 21.33 -2.48 0.03
C SER A 328 20.08 -1.69 0.44
N ASN A 329 19.83 -0.57 -0.25
CA ASN A 329 18.67 0.33 -0.11
C ASN A 329 17.33 -0.38 -0.43
N ASP A 330 17.00 -1.44 0.30
CA ASP A 330 15.82 -2.26 0.09
C ASP A 330 14.64 -1.65 0.84
N PHE A 331 13.64 -1.18 0.07
CA PHE A 331 12.21 -1.10 0.44
C PHE A 331 11.92 -0.96 1.95
N GLY A 332 12.06 0.24 2.49
CA GLY A 332 11.45 0.56 3.78
C GLY A 332 9.93 0.56 3.63
N VAL A 333 9.18 -0.14 4.49
CA VAL A 333 7.70 -0.22 4.48
C VAL A 333 7.02 1.17 4.50
N SER A 334 7.76 2.20 4.91
CA SER A 334 7.32 3.59 5.01
C SER A 334 7.46 4.41 3.71
N ARG A 335 8.16 3.91 2.67
CA ARG A 335 8.37 4.55 1.36
C ARG A 335 8.10 3.54 0.24
N GLY A 336 7.81 3.97 -1.00
CA GLY A 336 7.58 3.02 -2.10
C GLY A 336 6.15 2.46 -2.22
N VAL A 337 5.42 2.30 -1.10
CA VAL A 337 4.18 1.50 -1.07
C VAL A 337 2.91 2.35 -0.96
N ASP A 338 1.96 2.16 -1.88
CA ASP A 338 0.65 2.83 -1.90
C ASP A 338 -0.44 2.02 -1.15
N PHE A 339 -0.92 2.58 -0.04
CA PHE A 339 -2.02 2.03 0.74
C PHE A 339 -3.30 2.82 0.46
N ARG A 340 -4.32 2.15 -0.07
CA ARG A 340 -5.57 2.78 -0.49
C ARG A 340 -6.64 2.72 0.59
N ASN A 341 -7.33 3.84 0.79
CA ASN A 341 -8.46 3.97 1.72
C ASN A 341 -8.10 3.62 3.17
N VAL A 342 -6.92 4.02 3.65
CA VAL A 342 -6.55 3.90 5.07
C VAL A 342 -7.33 4.95 5.86
N ALA A 343 -8.22 4.49 6.74
CA ALA A 343 -9.01 5.37 7.60
C ALA A 343 -8.19 5.87 8.79
N CYS A 344 -7.32 5.02 9.34
CA CYS A 344 -6.50 5.36 10.49
C CYS A 344 -5.06 4.84 10.34
N VAL A 345 -4.09 5.71 10.60
CA VAL A 345 -2.70 5.33 10.86
C VAL A 345 -2.48 5.30 12.38
N LEU A 346 -2.10 4.15 12.92
CA LEU A 346 -1.86 3.97 14.35
C LEU A 346 -0.37 3.72 14.61
N ASN A 347 0.33 4.69 15.20
CA ASN A 347 1.70 4.51 15.66
C ASN A 347 1.68 3.79 17.01
N PHE A 348 1.80 2.46 16.98
CA PHE A 348 1.84 1.65 18.21
C PHE A 348 3.12 1.93 18.99
N ASP A 349 4.23 2.07 18.26
CA ASP A 349 5.45 2.67 18.77
C ASP A 349 5.69 3.99 18.06
N LEU A 350 6.01 5.03 18.82
CA LEU A 350 6.28 6.36 18.27
C LEU A 350 7.52 6.28 17.37
N PRO A 351 7.51 6.86 16.15
CA PRO A 351 8.67 6.84 15.28
C PRO A 351 9.85 7.58 15.93
N VAL A 352 11.08 7.19 15.56
CA VAL A 352 12.31 7.79 16.11
C VAL A 352 12.57 9.23 15.65
N SER A 353 11.90 9.69 14.59
CA SER A 353 12.07 11.02 14.00
C SER A 353 10.74 11.64 13.57
N SER A 354 10.67 12.98 13.54
CA SER A 354 9.51 13.71 13.01
C SER A 354 9.32 13.54 11.51
N LYS A 355 10.40 13.33 10.74
CA LYS A 355 10.33 13.04 9.30
C LYS A 355 9.61 11.70 9.05
N THR A 356 10.00 10.68 9.79
CA THR A 356 9.36 9.36 9.73
C THR A 356 7.89 9.44 10.15
N TYR A 357 7.57 10.24 11.17
CA TYR A 357 6.18 10.50 11.57
C TYR A 357 5.32 11.03 10.41
N VAL A 358 5.79 12.07 9.72
CA VAL A 358 5.09 12.65 8.55
C VAL A 358 4.86 11.59 7.47
N HIS A 359 5.85 10.74 7.18
CA HIS A 359 5.70 9.68 6.18
C HIS A 359 4.66 8.62 6.56
N ARG A 360 4.58 8.26 7.85
CA ARG A 360 3.59 7.30 8.35
C ARG A 360 2.18 7.87 8.23
N ILE A 361 1.95 9.08 8.74
CA ILE A 361 0.61 9.69 8.72
C ILE A 361 0.16 10.06 7.30
N GLY A 362 1.10 10.34 6.38
CA GLY A 362 0.82 10.53 4.97
C GLY A 362 0.32 9.28 4.22
N ARG A 363 0.11 8.15 4.92
CA ARG A 363 -0.55 6.94 4.40
C ARG A 363 -2.07 6.97 4.59
N THR A 364 -2.61 7.94 5.33
CA THR A 364 -4.05 8.24 5.41
C THR A 364 -4.36 9.60 4.77
N ALA A 365 -5.63 10.02 4.79
CA ALA A 365 -6.11 11.29 4.25
C ALA A 365 -5.73 11.55 2.77
N ARG A 366 -5.67 10.49 1.94
CA ARG A 366 -5.37 10.58 0.50
C ARG A 366 -6.63 10.77 -0.35
N GLY A 367 -6.49 11.45 -1.48
CA GLY A 367 -7.56 11.58 -2.48
C GLY A 367 -8.80 12.32 -1.95
N GLY A 368 -8.59 13.36 -1.14
CA GLY A 368 -9.65 14.22 -0.62
C GLY A 368 -10.50 13.64 0.52
N LYS A 369 -10.16 12.46 1.06
CA LYS A 369 -10.85 11.84 2.21
C LYS A 369 -10.28 12.29 3.55
N SER A 370 -11.10 12.32 4.59
CA SER A 370 -10.63 12.51 5.97
C SER A 370 -9.86 11.31 6.49
N GLY A 371 -8.82 11.55 7.27
CA GLY A 371 -7.99 10.52 7.89
C GLY A 371 -7.73 10.81 9.35
N MET A 372 -7.38 9.77 10.10
CA MET A 372 -6.97 9.89 11.50
C MET A 372 -5.57 9.32 11.70
N ALA A 373 -4.74 10.02 12.48
CA ALA A 373 -3.50 9.48 13.00
C ALA A 373 -3.60 9.37 14.52
N LEU A 374 -3.27 8.21 15.08
CA LEU A 374 -3.23 8.00 16.53
C LEU A 374 -1.85 7.49 16.95
N SER A 375 -1.20 8.17 17.89
CA SER A 375 0.13 7.77 18.38
C SER A 375 0.13 7.42 19.85
N PHE A 376 0.69 6.27 20.19
CA PHE A 376 1.01 5.95 21.57
C PHE A 376 2.38 6.51 21.95
N VAL A 377 2.44 7.17 23.09
CA VAL A 377 3.65 7.83 23.62
C VAL A 377 3.91 7.26 25.01
N VAL A 378 5.09 6.65 25.20
CA VAL A 378 5.48 6.17 26.52
C VAL A 378 5.97 7.34 27.35
N ALA A 379 5.32 7.58 28.50
CA ALA A 379 5.79 8.61 29.42
C ALA A 379 7.15 8.24 30.00
N ALA A 380 8.07 9.20 30.14
CA ALA A 380 9.45 8.92 30.54
C ALA A 380 9.54 8.22 31.90
N LYS A 381 8.60 8.52 32.80
CA LYS A 381 8.47 7.89 34.12
C LYS A 381 7.97 6.44 34.08
N GLU A 382 7.29 6.03 33.02
CA GLU A 382 6.73 4.68 32.84
C GLU A 382 7.69 3.76 32.07
N TRP A 383 8.71 4.32 31.42
CA TRP A 383 9.69 3.55 30.67
C TRP A 383 10.48 2.60 31.57
N GLY A 384 10.63 1.35 31.12
CA GLY A 384 11.43 0.34 31.82
C GLY A 384 10.74 -0.35 33.01
N LYS A 385 9.55 0.11 33.44
CA LYS A 385 8.79 -0.54 34.53
C LYS A 385 8.39 -1.98 34.22
N HIS A 386 8.11 -2.27 32.96
CA HIS A 386 7.78 -3.62 32.51
C HIS A 386 8.78 -4.09 31.45
N LYS A 387 9.86 -4.76 31.88
CA LYS A 387 10.99 -5.17 31.02
C LYS A 387 10.58 -6.00 29.81
N ALA A 388 9.53 -6.83 29.91
CA ALA A 388 9.10 -7.71 28.82
C ALA A 388 8.29 -7.02 27.71
N SER A 389 7.81 -5.79 27.94
CA SER A 389 7.14 -4.96 26.92
C SER A 389 7.92 -3.69 26.57
N SER A 390 8.97 -3.35 27.32
CA SER A 390 9.71 -2.10 27.14
C SER A 390 10.58 -2.13 25.89
N LEU A 391 10.54 -1.03 25.13
CA LEU A 391 11.35 -0.81 23.94
C LEU A 391 12.45 0.22 24.21
N ALA A 392 13.64 0.07 23.61
CA ALA A 392 14.72 1.03 23.81
C ALA A 392 14.39 2.42 23.24
N SER A 393 13.72 2.46 22.08
CA SER A 393 13.33 3.73 21.44
C SER A 393 12.36 4.54 22.29
N ALA A 394 11.50 3.85 23.07
CA ALA A 394 10.48 4.47 23.90
C ALA A 394 11.02 5.40 24.99
N LYS A 395 12.31 5.24 25.37
CA LYS A 395 12.98 6.14 26.32
C LYS A 395 12.97 7.60 25.88
N LYS A 396 12.92 7.84 24.57
CA LYS A 396 12.99 9.19 23.98
C LYS A 396 11.62 9.69 23.47
N ASP A 397 10.53 8.96 23.72
CA ASP A 397 9.21 9.25 23.16
C ASP A 397 8.74 10.69 23.43
N GLU A 398 8.84 11.18 24.68
CA GLU A 398 8.44 12.56 25.01
C GLU A 398 9.27 13.62 24.28
N LYS A 399 10.57 13.38 24.10
CA LYS A 399 11.45 14.27 23.35
C LYS A 399 11.11 14.28 21.86
N VAL A 400 10.75 13.13 21.30
CA VAL A 400 10.35 13.01 19.90
C VAL A 400 8.97 13.60 19.68
N LEU A 401 8.02 13.38 20.61
CA LEU A 401 6.70 14.03 20.59
C LEU A 401 6.84 15.55 20.53
N ALA A 402 7.66 16.15 21.39
CA ALA A 402 7.88 17.60 21.37
C ALA A 402 8.46 18.11 20.04
N ARG A 403 9.30 17.32 19.36
CA ARG A 403 9.80 17.64 18.01
C ARG A 403 8.71 17.49 16.95
N ILE A 404 7.87 16.46 17.06
CA ILE A 404 6.72 16.23 16.18
C ILE A 404 5.74 17.40 16.32
N GLU A 405 5.35 17.77 17.54
CA GLU A 405 4.43 18.90 17.81
C GLU A 405 4.94 20.19 17.18
N ARG A 406 6.23 20.53 17.36
CA ARG A 406 6.83 21.70 16.69
C ARG A 406 6.80 21.58 15.16
N SER A 407 7.12 20.41 14.62
CA SER A 407 7.14 20.17 13.18
C SER A 407 5.73 20.24 12.57
N GLN A 408 4.73 19.70 13.24
CA GLN A 408 3.33 19.72 12.81
C GLN A 408 2.72 21.11 12.94
N SER A 409 3.04 21.84 14.00
CA SER A 409 2.60 23.23 14.19
C SER A 409 3.11 24.14 13.07
N LYS A 410 4.37 23.97 12.66
CA LYS A 410 4.94 24.69 11.49
C LYS A 410 4.20 24.39 10.18
N LEU A 411 3.59 23.22 10.08
CA LEU A 411 2.79 22.79 8.92
C LEU A 411 1.30 23.16 9.07
N GLY A 412 0.90 23.82 10.16
CA GLY A 412 -0.50 24.21 10.42
C GLY A 412 -1.37 23.11 11.04
N TYR A 413 -0.78 22.00 11.48
CA TYR A 413 -1.51 20.90 12.13
C TYR A 413 -1.45 20.99 13.65
N GLU A 414 -2.57 20.63 14.30
CA GLU A 414 -2.67 20.52 15.75
C GLU A 414 -2.63 19.04 16.18
N LEU A 415 -1.74 18.72 17.12
CA LEU A 415 -1.65 17.38 17.71
C LEU A 415 -2.46 17.34 19.01
N LYS A 416 -3.59 16.63 19.03
CA LYS A 416 -4.53 16.65 20.15
C LYS A 416 -4.26 15.51 21.15
N PRO A 417 -4.23 15.79 22.46
CA PRO A 417 -4.20 14.70 23.44
C PRO A 417 -5.54 13.96 23.43
N TYR A 418 -5.49 12.63 23.45
CA TYR A 418 -6.65 11.78 23.66
C TYR A 418 -6.50 11.04 24.99
N GLN A 419 -7.56 11.04 25.80
CA GLN A 419 -7.58 10.35 27.08
C GLN A 419 -8.61 9.23 27.05
N PHE A 420 -8.16 8.00 27.30
CA PHE A 420 -9.06 6.87 27.52
C PHE A 420 -9.56 6.88 28.96
N ASN A 421 -10.84 6.55 29.15
CA ASN A 421 -11.37 6.30 30.49
C ASN A 421 -10.83 4.95 30.99
N MET A 422 -9.68 5.00 31.67
CA MET A 422 -8.99 3.80 32.13
C MET A 422 -9.88 2.90 33.01
N LYS A 423 -10.85 3.46 33.75
CA LYS A 423 -11.79 2.66 34.56
C LYS A 423 -12.61 1.68 33.72
N GLN A 424 -13.00 2.08 32.50
CA GLN A 424 -13.76 1.22 31.58
C GLN A 424 -12.87 0.19 30.89
N VAL A 425 -11.60 0.54 30.68
CA VAL A 425 -10.60 -0.31 30.02
C VAL A 425 -10.03 -1.37 30.99
N GLU A 426 -10.00 -1.06 32.28
CA GLU A 426 -9.39 -1.91 33.33
C GLU A 426 -10.01 -3.31 33.40
N ALA A 427 -11.31 -3.43 33.10
CA ALA A 427 -12.01 -4.71 33.05
C ALA A 427 -11.43 -5.68 32.00
N PHE A 428 -10.72 -5.16 30.99
CA PHE A 428 -10.05 -5.93 29.94
C PHE A 428 -8.60 -6.30 30.30
N ARG A 429 -8.02 -5.71 31.36
CA ARG A 429 -6.60 -5.88 31.72
C ARG A 429 -6.23 -7.34 31.94
N TYR A 430 -7.04 -8.09 32.69
CA TYR A 430 -6.73 -9.49 32.99
C TYR A 430 -6.59 -10.35 31.72
N ARG A 431 -7.45 -10.14 30.72
CA ARG A 431 -7.41 -10.87 29.45
C ARG A 431 -6.23 -10.47 28.59
N MET A 432 -5.94 -9.17 28.59
CA MET A 432 -4.76 -8.64 27.95
C MET A 432 -3.51 -9.28 28.53
N GLU A 433 -3.37 -9.32 29.86
CA GLU A 433 -2.20 -9.89 30.53
C GLU A 433 -2.04 -11.38 30.28
N ASP A 434 -3.13 -12.15 30.31
CA ASP A 434 -3.12 -13.58 30.05
C ASP A 434 -2.62 -13.90 28.62
N SER A 435 -3.22 -13.23 27.63
CA SER A 435 -2.75 -13.32 26.24
C SER A 435 -1.30 -12.84 26.11
N PHE A 436 -0.92 -11.73 26.74
CA PHE A 436 0.43 -11.19 26.68
C PHE A 436 1.48 -12.16 27.25
N ARG A 437 1.18 -12.87 28.34
CA ARG A 437 2.06 -13.88 28.94
C ARG A 437 2.23 -15.11 28.05
N SER A 438 1.18 -15.49 27.30
CA SER A 438 1.26 -16.60 26.34
C SER A 438 2.22 -16.31 25.16
N VAL A 439 2.40 -15.03 24.80
CA VAL A 439 3.27 -14.61 23.69
C VAL A 439 4.70 -14.39 24.19
N THR A 440 5.44 -15.49 24.31
CA THR A 440 6.83 -15.50 24.75
C THR A 440 7.80 -15.11 23.62
N ARG A 441 9.05 -14.78 23.96
CA ARG A 441 10.11 -14.53 22.97
C ARG A 441 10.37 -15.75 22.08
N ALA A 442 10.25 -16.96 22.65
CA ALA A 442 10.37 -18.20 21.89
C ALA A 442 9.26 -18.30 20.84
N ALA A 443 8.00 -18.07 21.23
CA ALA A 443 6.87 -18.09 20.30
C ALA A 443 7.01 -17.05 19.17
N VAL A 444 7.54 -15.86 19.47
CA VAL A 444 7.84 -14.82 18.47
C VAL A 444 8.90 -15.29 17.47
N ARG A 445 10.01 -15.86 17.98
CA ARG A 445 11.09 -16.40 17.15
C ARG A 445 10.58 -17.53 16.26
N ASP A 446 9.81 -18.45 16.82
CA ASP A 446 9.26 -19.59 16.08
C ASP A 446 8.29 -19.13 15.00
N ALA A 447 7.44 -18.13 15.28
CA ALA A 447 6.53 -17.55 14.29
C ALA A 447 7.27 -16.87 13.14
N ARG A 448 8.32 -16.10 13.43
CA ARG A 448 9.19 -15.45 12.44
C ARG A 448 9.90 -16.48 11.55
N LEU A 449 10.53 -17.49 12.15
CA LEU A 449 11.18 -18.56 11.40
C LEU A 449 10.20 -19.34 10.52
N ARG A 450 8.99 -19.62 11.02
CA ARG A 450 7.95 -20.31 10.26
C ARG A 450 7.50 -19.49 9.03
N GLU A 451 7.33 -18.18 9.19
CA GLU A 451 6.93 -17.30 8.08
C GLU A 451 8.01 -17.23 7.01
N ILE A 452 9.28 -17.01 7.39
CA ILE A 452 10.42 -17.02 6.44
C ILE A 452 10.53 -18.37 5.72
N LYS A 453 10.40 -19.48 6.45
CA LYS A 453 10.46 -20.83 5.90
C LYS A 453 9.36 -21.11 4.89
N GLN A 454 8.14 -20.64 5.15
CA GLN A 454 7.03 -20.77 4.20
C GLN A 454 7.30 -19.97 2.92
N GLU A 455 7.85 -18.77 3.03
CA GLU A 455 8.23 -17.94 1.90
C GLU A 455 9.39 -18.56 1.08
N LEU A 456 10.40 -19.14 1.75
CA LEU A 456 11.49 -19.87 1.09
C LEU A 456 10.96 -21.07 0.28
N MET A 457 10.00 -21.80 0.84
CA MET A 457 9.36 -22.95 0.16
C MET A 457 8.46 -22.53 -1.00
N ALA A 458 7.86 -21.35 -0.92
CA ALA A 458 7.01 -20.78 -1.98
C ALA A 458 7.82 -20.14 -3.12
N SER A 459 9.11 -19.88 -2.91
CA SER A 459 9.99 -19.25 -3.90
C SER A 459 10.23 -20.13 -5.12
N GLU A 460 9.85 -19.64 -6.31
CA GLU A 460 10.05 -20.33 -7.58
C GLU A 460 11.53 -20.57 -7.94
N LYS A 461 12.44 -19.69 -7.49
CA LYS A 461 13.89 -19.84 -7.72
C LYS A 461 14.47 -21.03 -6.94
N LEU A 462 13.99 -21.25 -5.72
CA LEU A 462 14.41 -22.36 -4.86
C LEU A 462 13.72 -23.68 -5.22
N LYS A 463 12.58 -23.61 -5.92
CA LYS A 463 11.86 -24.79 -6.41
C LYS A 463 12.76 -25.69 -7.27
N ARG A 464 13.54 -25.10 -8.19
CA ARG A 464 14.54 -25.84 -9.00
C ARG A 464 15.67 -26.41 -8.15
N HIS A 465 16.17 -25.66 -7.17
CA HIS A 465 17.22 -26.14 -6.26
C HIS A 465 16.75 -27.33 -5.39
N PHE A 466 15.49 -27.32 -4.96
CA PHE A 466 14.87 -28.42 -4.22
C PHE A 466 14.44 -29.60 -5.12
N GLU A 467 14.19 -29.37 -6.41
CA GLU A 467 14.05 -30.43 -7.41
C GLU A 467 15.40 -31.16 -7.62
N GLU A 468 16.52 -30.44 -7.57
CA GLU A 468 17.88 -31.00 -7.66
C GLU A 468 18.38 -31.60 -6.32
N ASN A 469 17.96 -31.06 -5.17
CA ASN A 469 18.36 -31.48 -3.82
C ASN A 469 17.13 -31.81 -2.95
N PRO A 470 16.47 -32.95 -3.19
CA PRO A 470 15.24 -33.30 -2.49
C PRO A 470 15.44 -33.54 -0.98
N GLN A 471 16.65 -33.88 -0.53
CA GLN A 471 16.97 -34.08 0.89
C GLN A 471 16.94 -32.77 1.69
N ASP A 472 17.26 -31.64 1.07
CA ASP A 472 17.24 -30.33 1.73
C ASP A 472 15.80 -29.86 1.97
N LEU A 473 14.90 -30.14 1.03
CA LEU A 473 13.46 -29.91 1.18
C LEU A 473 12.85 -30.78 2.29
N VAL A 474 13.30 -32.03 2.39
CA VAL A 474 12.92 -32.97 3.46
C VAL A 474 13.44 -32.46 4.81
N THR A 475 14.70 -32.03 4.89
CA THR A 475 15.29 -31.46 6.10
C THR A 475 14.55 -30.18 6.54
N LEU A 476 14.25 -29.28 5.58
CA LEU A 476 13.42 -28.12 5.85
C LEU A 476 12.04 -28.57 6.37
N ARG A 477 11.36 -29.54 5.75
CA ARG A 477 10.03 -29.98 6.21
C ARG A 477 10.03 -30.68 7.57
N HIS A 478 11.11 -31.36 7.94
CA HIS A 478 11.18 -32.21 9.14
C HIS A 478 11.84 -31.59 10.37
N ASP A 479 12.40 -30.38 10.27
CA ASP A 479 12.75 -29.59 11.44
C ASP A 479 11.49 -29.37 12.30
N LYS A 480 11.46 -30.03 13.46
CA LYS A 480 10.32 -30.11 14.39
C LYS A 480 9.66 -28.76 14.57
N ASP A 481 8.35 -28.71 14.32
CA ASP A 481 7.51 -27.60 14.77
C ASP A 481 7.58 -27.49 16.30
N LEU A 482 8.28 -26.47 16.80
CA LEU A 482 8.21 -26.07 18.19
C LEU A 482 6.88 -25.31 18.39
N ALA A 483 6.01 -25.92 19.21
CA ALA A 483 4.74 -25.46 19.75
C ALA A 483 3.93 -24.44 18.90
N SER A 484 2.85 -24.89 18.26
CA SER A 484 1.75 -24.00 17.90
C SER A 484 1.16 -23.38 19.18
N VAL A 485 1.17 -22.05 19.31
CA VAL A 485 0.47 -21.37 20.40
C VAL A 485 -1.00 -21.81 20.38
N ARG A 486 -1.45 -22.51 21.42
CA ARG A 486 -2.86 -22.88 21.58
C ARG A 486 -3.65 -21.60 21.81
N ALA A 487 -4.32 -21.09 20.78
CA ALA A 487 -5.21 -19.96 20.93
C ALA A 487 -6.45 -20.40 21.73
N ASP A 488 -6.54 -19.97 22.99
CA ASP A 488 -7.64 -20.34 23.86
C ASP A 488 -8.97 -19.79 23.33
N ALA A 489 -9.92 -20.68 23.05
CA ALA A 489 -11.19 -20.34 22.41
C ALA A 489 -12.00 -19.28 23.19
N HIS A 490 -11.85 -19.23 24.51
CA HIS A 490 -12.53 -18.27 25.38
C HIS A 490 -12.02 -16.82 25.21
N LEU A 491 -10.78 -16.62 24.73
CA LEU A 491 -10.22 -15.30 24.48
C LEU A 491 -10.81 -14.63 23.22
N LYS A 492 -11.46 -15.39 22.33
CA LYS A 492 -12.07 -14.83 21.10
C LYS A 492 -13.36 -14.05 21.36
N ARG A 493 -14.17 -14.44 22.36
CA ARG A 493 -15.47 -13.80 22.67
C ARG A 493 -15.29 -12.79 23.81
N VAL A 494 -15.88 -11.61 23.72
CA VAL A 494 -15.95 -10.66 24.85
C VAL A 494 -17.19 -10.95 25.69
N PRO A 495 -17.06 -11.29 26.98
CA PRO A 495 -18.20 -11.41 27.88
C PRO A 495 -19.00 -10.10 27.99
N SER A 496 -20.33 -10.20 28.07
CA SER A 496 -21.24 -9.04 28.09
C SER A 496 -21.00 -8.09 29.27
N TYR A 497 -20.60 -8.63 30.43
CA TYR A 497 -20.33 -7.83 31.62
C TYR A 497 -19.09 -6.93 31.48
N LEU A 498 -18.18 -7.22 30.54
CA LEU A 498 -17.01 -6.38 30.25
C LEU A 498 -17.33 -5.23 29.28
N LEU A 499 -18.47 -5.29 28.57
CA LEU A 499 -18.85 -4.25 27.63
C LEU A 499 -19.40 -3.02 28.38
N PRO A 500 -19.05 -1.80 27.96
CA PRO A 500 -19.68 -0.58 28.47
C PRO A 500 -21.19 -0.62 28.22
N GLU A 501 -21.99 0.05 29.06
CA GLU A 501 -23.46 -0.08 29.09
C GLU A 501 -24.12 0.11 27.71
N GLY A 502 -23.64 1.03 26.89
CA GLY A 502 -24.14 1.27 25.53
C GLY A 502 -23.72 0.24 24.47
N ALA A 503 -22.80 -0.68 24.77
CA ALA A 503 -22.33 -1.73 23.87
C ALA A 503 -22.81 -3.14 24.29
N ARG A 504 -23.59 -3.25 25.38
CA ARG A 504 -24.16 -4.52 25.83
C ARG A 504 -25.30 -4.93 24.90
N PRO A 505 -25.34 -6.17 24.40
CA PRO A 505 -26.51 -6.66 23.69
C PRO A 505 -27.70 -6.65 24.66
N GLU A 506 -28.87 -6.16 24.24
CA GLU A 506 -30.08 -6.13 25.07
C GLU A 506 -30.38 -7.54 25.60
N GLU A 507 -30.31 -7.70 26.91
CA GLU A 507 -30.74 -8.93 27.56
C GLU A 507 -32.26 -9.04 27.40
N LYS A 508 -32.71 -9.88 26.46
CA LYS A 508 -34.07 -10.42 26.52
C LYS A 508 -34.18 -11.09 27.88
N LYS A 509 -34.93 -10.48 28.81
CA LYS A 509 -35.29 -11.05 30.11
C LYS A 509 -35.91 -12.42 29.85
N VAL A 510 -35.11 -13.48 29.94
CA VAL A 510 -35.62 -14.84 29.96
C VAL A 510 -36.28 -14.98 31.32
N GLY A 511 -37.61 -14.86 31.34
CA GLY A 511 -38.41 -14.99 32.54
C GLY A 511 -38.10 -16.31 33.24
N PHE A 512 -37.83 -16.21 34.54
CA PHE A 512 -37.71 -17.34 35.44
C PHE A 512 -38.99 -18.19 35.35
N VAL A 513 -38.89 -19.43 34.86
CA VAL A 513 -39.99 -20.40 34.88
C VAL A 513 -39.86 -21.21 36.18
N PRO A 514 -40.80 -21.09 37.13
CA PRO A 514 -40.68 -21.81 38.39
C PRO A 514 -40.97 -23.30 38.17
N PHE A 515 -40.23 -24.15 38.89
CA PHE A 515 -40.54 -25.56 39.01
C PHE A 515 -41.72 -25.74 39.95
N ASN A 516 -42.88 -26.19 39.43
CA ASN A 516 -43.74 -27.09 40.20
C ASN A 516 -44.66 -27.96 39.34
N LYS A 517 -44.72 -29.25 39.73
CA LYS A 517 -45.50 -30.36 39.14
C LYS A 517 -47.00 -30.20 39.40
N VAL A 518 -47.86 -30.55 38.42
CA VAL A 518 -49.02 -31.47 38.58
C VAL A 518 -49.34 -32.17 37.25
N ARG A 519 -49.67 -33.47 37.35
CA ARG A 519 -50.06 -34.46 36.32
C ARG A 519 -51.33 -34.14 35.51
N LYS A 520 -51.35 -34.63 34.26
CA LYS A 520 -52.39 -35.43 33.54
C LYS A 520 -51.90 -35.49 32.08
N GLY A 521 -51.77 -36.58 31.33
CA GLY A 521 -52.42 -37.89 31.28
C GLY A 521 -52.79 -38.14 29.81
N ARG A 522 -52.49 -39.34 29.27
CA ARG A 522 -52.67 -39.84 27.87
C ARG A 522 -51.56 -39.41 26.90
N GLY A 523 -50.80 -40.26 26.20
CA GLY A 523 -50.91 -41.68 25.89
C GLY A 523 -50.87 -41.87 24.37
N LYS A 524 -49.78 -42.44 23.80
CA LYS A 524 -49.82 -43.35 22.63
C LYS A 524 -48.42 -43.78 22.15
N LYS A 525 -48.23 -45.11 22.18
CA LYS A 525 -47.64 -46.01 21.18
C LYS A 525 -46.31 -45.61 20.50
N ARG A 526 -45.25 -46.31 20.93
CA ARG A 526 -44.08 -46.66 20.10
C ARG A 526 -44.49 -47.62 18.98
N GLY A 527 -44.09 -47.32 17.75
CA GLY A 527 -44.24 -48.19 16.58
C GLY A 527 -43.14 -47.93 15.55
N LYS A 528 -42.19 -48.86 15.50
CA LYS A 528 -41.25 -49.29 14.44
C LYS A 528 -40.72 -48.30 13.38
N LYS A 529 -39.38 -48.31 13.29
CA LYS A 529 -38.53 -47.99 12.14
C LYS A 529 -39.00 -48.69 10.86
N VAL A 530 -39.02 -47.97 9.74
CA VAL A 530 -38.74 -48.53 8.41
C VAL A 530 -37.90 -47.50 7.65
N ASP A 531 -36.71 -47.95 7.26
CA ASP A 531 -35.78 -47.28 6.36
C ASP A 531 -36.12 -47.75 4.94
N VAL A 532 -36.43 -46.84 4.02
CA VAL A 532 -36.95 -47.17 2.68
C VAL A 532 -36.19 -46.36 1.64
N LEU A 533 -35.59 -47.11 0.70
CA LEU A 533 -34.99 -46.71 -0.59
C LEU A 533 -33.46 -46.62 -0.66
N LYS A 534 -32.83 -47.79 -0.48
CA LYS A 534 -31.77 -48.27 -1.37
C LYS A 534 -32.37 -49.22 -2.41
N GLY A 535 -32.02 -49.00 -3.69
CA GLY A 535 -32.28 -49.89 -4.83
C GLY A 535 -33.65 -49.63 -5.46
N VAL A 536 -33.81 -49.47 -6.78
CA VAL A 536 -33.23 -50.28 -7.85
C VAL A 536 -33.25 -49.46 -9.15
N GLY A 537 -32.21 -49.63 -9.97
CA GLY A 537 -32.19 -49.12 -11.33
C GLY A 537 -31.02 -49.64 -12.17
N LYS A 538 -31.01 -50.94 -12.49
CA LYS A 538 -30.35 -51.44 -13.71
C LYS A 538 -31.01 -52.72 -14.23
N ARG A 539 -31.94 -52.49 -15.17
CA ARG A 539 -32.21 -53.17 -16.46
C ARG A 539 -31.80 -54.64 -16.69
N ARG A 540 -32.73 -55.30 -17.41
CA ARG A 540 -32.68 -56.50 -18.31
C ARG A 540 -33.17 -57.80 -17.67
N LYS A 541 -34.14 -58.54 -18.24
CA LYS A 541 -34.60 -58.73 -19.63
C LYS A 541 -36.14 -58.87 -19.70
N THR A 542 -36.64 -58.61 -20.91
CA THR A 542 -37.98 -58.87 -21.51
C THR A 542 -39.18 -58.16 -20.92
#